data_AF-A0A9P7D1A7-F1
#
_entry.id   AF-A0A9P7D1A7-F1
#
_cell.length_a   1.000
_cell.length_b   1.000
_cell.length_c   1.000
_cell.angle_alpha   90.00
_cell.angle_beta   90.00
_cell.angle_gamma   90.00
#
_symmetry.space_group_name_H-M   'P 1'
#
loop_
_entity.id
_entity.type
_entity.pdbx_description
1 polymer ?
#
loop_
_entity_poly.entity_id
_entity_poly.type
_entity_poly.pdbx_seq_one_letter_code
_entity_poly.pdbx_strand_id
1 'polypeptide(L)'
;MSGSLEGRLIRLEVISGRNIQGPAWRIPAGIFVSIKLDSSARWKSSIRVLSSDSAVAWDDTLIISPDVSSELTFEIRASFELSRMLGHGTLIAQFETSWNELLDHGEEPFGD
;
A
#
# COMPACT_ATOMS: atom_id res chain seq x y z
N MET A 1 15.13 -18.10 -1.51
CA MET A 1 16.60 -18.10 -1.75
C MET A 1 17.24 -17.13 -0.76
N SER A 2 18.25 -17.53 0.04
CA SER A 2 18.88 -16.64 1.03
C SER A 2 20.12 -15.96 0.44
N GLY A 3 19.92 -14.83 -0.25
CA GLY A 3 20.99 -13.91 -0.64
C GLY A 3 20.82 -12.60 0.11
N SER A 4 21.93 -12.00 0.58
CA SER A 4 21.88 -10.71 1.28
C SER A 4 21.19 -9.64 0.39
N LEU A 5 20.24 -8.91 0.99
CA LEU A 5 19.53 -7.79 0.37
C LEU A 5 20.31 -6.47 0.47
N GLU A 6 21.46 -6.48 1.15
CA GLU A 6 22.28 -5.30 1.42
C GLU A 6 22.72 -4.60 0.14
N GLY A 7 22.46 -3.28 0.06
CA GLY A 7 22.82 -2.46 -1.11
C GLY A 7 21.98 -2.72 -2.37
N ARG A 8 20.89 -3.49 -2.29
CA ARG A 8 19.96 -3.71 -3.41
C ARG A 8 18.86 -2.64 -3.42
N LEU A 9 18.29 -2.39 -4.60
CA LEU A 9 17.07 -1.63 -4.74
C LEU A 9 15.95 -2.57 -5.16
N ILE A 10 14.83 -2.52 -4.45
CA ILE A 10 13.61 -3.26 -4.76
C ILE A 10 12.64 -2.30 -5.43
N ARG A 11 12.08 -2.75 -6.56
CA ARG A 11 10.97 -2.07 -7.22
C ARG A 11 9.68 -2.76 -6.81
N LEU A 12 8.84 -2.06 -6.06
CA LEU A 12 7.53 -2.51 -5.65
C LEU A 12 6.47 -1.87 -6.55
N GLU A 13 5.66 -2.70 -7.19
CA GLU A 13 4.51 -2.26 -7.97
C GLU A 13 3.23 -2.43 -7.14
N VAL A 14 2.56 -1.31 -6.85
CA VAL A 14 1.26 -1.31 -6.21
C VAL A 14 0.21 -1.23 -7.31
N ILE A 15 -0.17 -2.40 -7.81
CA ILE A 15 -0.98 -2.52 -9.03
C ILE A 15 -2.45 -2.25 -8.71
N SER A 16 -3.07 -3.11 -7.90
CA SER A 16 -4.52 -3.06 -7.68
C SER A 16 -4.96 -3.66 -6.35
N GLY A 17 -6.21 -3.40 -5.98
CA GLY A 17 -6.90 -4.03 -4.87
C GLY A 17 -8.34 -4.35 -5.25
N ARG A 18 -8.92 -5.36 -4.61
CA ARG A 18 -10.30 -5.83 -4.83
C ARG A 18 -10.99 -6.07 -3.50
N ASN A 19 -12.31 -6.19 -3.53
CA ASN A 19 -13.15 -6.40 -2.36
C ASN A 19 -12.97 -5.34 -1.26
N ILE A 20 -12.51 -4.13 -1.61
CA ILE A 20 -12.25 -3.07 -0.64
C ILE A 20 -13.58 -2.52 -0.13
N GLN A 21 -13.76 -2.62 1.19
CA GLN A 21 -14.93 -2.07 1.87
C GLN A 21 -14.65 -0.64 2.33
N GLY A 22 -15.35 0.32 1.74
CA GLY A 22 -15.29 1.71 2.21
C GLY A 22 -15.95 1.88 3.59
N PRO A 23 -15.67 2.99 4.30
CA PRO A 23 -16.35 3.29 5.55
C PRO A 23 -17.86 3.42 5.38
N ALA A 24 -18.65 2.69 6.18
CA ALA A 24 -20.12 2.63 6.05
C ALA A 24 -20.83 3.98 6.28
N TRP A 25 -20.20 4.89 7.02
CA TRP A 25 -20.78 6.18 7.42
C TRP A 25 -20.60 7.29 6.39
N ARG A 26 -19.74 7.11 5.37
CA ARG A 26 -19.49 8.12 4.33
C ARG A 26 -18.79 7.53 3.11
N ILE A 27 -19.23 7.94 1.93
CA ILE A 27 -18.56 7.61 0.67
C ILE A 27 -17.22 8.36 0.58
N PRO A 28 -16.07 7.66 0.45
CA PRO A 28 -14.79 8.30 0.24
C PRO A 28 -14.71 8.89 -1.17
N ALA A 29 -13.95 9.97 -1.31
CA ALA A 29 -13.61 10.53 -2.61
C ALA A 29 -12.65 9.61 -3.39
N GLY A 30 -11.82 8.85 -2.69
CA GLY A 30 -10.97 7.82 -3.27
C GLY A 30 -10.22 7.03 -2.21
N ILE A 31 -9.49 6.01 -2.64
CA ILE A 31 -8.69 5.10 -1.83
C ILE A 31 -7.23 5.23 -2.22
N PHE A 32 -6.33 5.11 -1.25
CA PHE A 32 -4.89 5.07 -1.48
C PHE A 32 -4.22 4.03 -0.58
N VAL A 33 -3.03 3.60 -1.00
CA VAL A 33 -2.14 2.76 -0.21
C VAL A 33 -1.08 3.65 0.43
N SER A 34 -0.79 3.37 1.70
CA SER A 34 0.30 3.96 2.45
C SER A 34 1.20 2.85 2.93
N ILE A 35 2.50 2.97 2.71
CA ILE A 35 3.49 1.99 3.16
C ILE A 35 4.39 2.68 4.18
N LYS A 36 4.43 2.16 5.40
CA LYS A 36 5.41 2.57 6.41
C LYS A 36 6.69 1.79 6.15
N LEU A 37 7.76 2.51 5.84
CA LEU A 37 9.07 1.93 5.54
C LEU A 37 9.97 1.93 6.77
N ASP A 38 9.88 2.96 7.60
CA ASP A 38 10.52 3.02 8.91
C ASP A 38 9.72 3.96 9.84
N SER A 39 10.27 4.32 11.00
CA SER A 39 9.62 5.21 11.98
C SER A 39 9.39 6.64 11.49
N SER A 40 10.05 7.05 10.41
CA SER A 40 10.07 8.41 9.85
C SER A 40 9.61 8.49 8.39
N ALA A 41 9.82 7.43 7.61
CA ALA A 41 9.54 7.36 6.17
C ALA A 41 8.22 6.64 5.89
N ARG A 42 7.34 7.36 5.20
CA ARG A 42 6.06 6.83 4.71
C ARG A 42 5.91 7.17 3.25
N TRP A 43 5.68 6.15 2.44
CA TRP A 43 5.28 6.32 1.07
C TRP A 43 3.75 6.32 0.95
N LYS A 44 3.24 7.04 -0.04
CA LYS A 44 1.82 7.15 -0.34
C LYS A 44 1.60 7.06 -1.85
N SER A 45 0.63 6.24 -2.25
CA SER A 45 0.15 6.18 -3.62
C SER A 45 -0.70 7.41 -4.01
N SER A 46 -0.93 7.56 -5.30
CA SER A 46 -2.02 8.34 -5.87
C SER A 46 -3.36 7.93 -5.25
N ILE A 47 -4.23 8.91 -5.04
CA ILE A 47 -5.62 8.65 -4.63
C ILE A 47 -6.40 8.25 -5.88
N ARG A 48 -7.09 7.12 -5.83
CA ARG A 48 -7.88 6.58 -6.94
C ARG A 48 -9.31 6.32 -6.52
N VAL A 49 -10.24 6.50 -7.45
CA VAL A 49 -11.66 6.27 -7.18
C VAL A 49 -11.90 4.77 -7.09
N LEU A 50 -12.65 4.33 -6.07
CA LEU A 50 -13.09 2.96 -5.95
C LEU A 50 -14.19 2.70 -6.98
N SER A 51 -14.05 1.66 -7.79
CA SER A 51 -15.07 1.25 -8.74
C SER A 51 -16.30 0.64 -8.03
N SER A 52 -17.40 0.51 -8.77
CA SER A 52 -18.66 -0.03 -8.25
C SER A 52 -18.58 -1.49 -7.80
N ASP A 53 -17.60 -2.25 -8.30
CA ASP A 53 -17.27 -3.63 -7.91
C ASP A 53 -16.22 -3.70 -6.79
N SER A 54 -16.02 -2.61 -6.05
CA SER A 54 -15.08 -2.53 -4.91
C SER A 54 -13.62 -2.83 -5.30
N ALA A 55 -13.22 -2.45 -6.52
CA ALA A 55 -11.87 -2.58 -7.03
C ALA A 55 -11.21 -1.21 -7.26
N VAL A 56 -9.88 -1.20 -7.34
CA VAL A 56 -9.10 0.00 -7.62
C VAL A 56 -7.78 -0.39 -8.26
N ALA A 57 -7.37 0.35 -9.28
CA ALA A 57 -6.06 0.25 -9.90
C ALA A 57 -5.25 1.50 -9.54
N TRP A 58 -4.15 1.32 -8.82
CA TRP A 58 -3.22 2.40 -8.48
C TRP A 58 -2.17 2.59 -9.56
N ASP A 59 -1.63 1.47 -10.07
CA ASP A 59 -0.56 1.42 -11.06
C ASP A 59 0.66 2.27 -10.68
N ASP A 60 0.92 2.36 -9.37
CA ASP A 60 2.00 3.15 -8.83
C ASP A 60 3.23 2.26 -8.60
N THR A 61 4.40 2.87 -8.76
CA THR A 61 5.69 2.21 -8.54
C THR A 61 6.45 2.95 -7.47
N LEU A 62 7.11 2.20 -6.60
CA LEU A 62 8.04 2.70 -5.62
C LEU A 62 9.36 1.93 -5.69
N ILE A 63 10.47 2.65 -5.53
CA ILE A 63 11.81 2.09 -5.42
C ILE A 63 12.26 2.27 -3.97
N ILE A 64 12.63 1.17 -3.31
CA ILE A 64 12.99 1.15 -1.88
C ILE A 64 14.31 0.41 -1.71
N SER A 65 15.15 0.88 -0.79
CA SER A 65 16.24 0.07 -0.25
C SER A 65 15.72 -0.78 0.92
N PRO A 66 15.86 -2.13 0.89
CA PRO A 66 15.43 -2.99 1.98
C PRO A 66 16.23 -2.77 3.28
N ASP A 67 17.37 -2.08 3.21
CA ASP A 67 18.19 -1.71 4.37
C ASP A 67 17.47 -0.76 5.36
N VAL A 68 16.30 -0.25 4.96
CA VAL A 68 15.50 0.72 5.74
C VAL A 68 14.66 0.05 6.83
N SER A 69 14.15 -1.18 6.60
CA SER A 69 13.42 -1.97 7.59
C SER A 69 13.23 -3.41 7.13
N SER A 70 13.24 -4.36 8.08
CA SER A 70 12.89 -5.76 7.82
C SER A 70 11.38 -6.00 7.69
N GLU A 71 10.56 -5.12 8.26
CA GLU A 71 9.10 -5.21 8.29
C GLU A 71 8.46 -4.05 7.54
N LEU A 72 7.40 -4.35 6.80
CA LEU A 72 6.61 -3.41 6.02
C LEU A 72 5.17 -3.44 6.48
N THR A 73 4.63 -2.27 6.82
CA THR A 73 3.21 -2.13 7.11
C THR A 73 2.52 -1.44 5.94
N PHE A 74 1.57 -2.15 5.34
CA PHE A 74 0.69 -1.63 4.31
C PHE A 74 -0.62 -1.19 4.96
N GLU A 75 -1.08 0.00 4.60
CA GLU A 75 -2.34 0.57 5.04
C GLU A 75 -3.15 0.99 3.82
N ILE A 76 -4.35 0.43 3.67
CA ILE A 76 -5.34 0.90 2.71
C ILE A 76 -6.20 1.93 3.43
N ARG A 77 -6.33 3.12 2.85
CA ARG A 77 -6.98 4.27 3.50
C ARG A 77 -7.99 4.95 2.59
N ALA A 78 -9.12 5.33 3.17
CA ALA A 78 -10.12 6.20 2.56
C ALA A 78 -9.67 7.67 2.63
N SER A 79 -9.65 8.32 1.48
CA SER A 79 -9.55 9.77 1.34
C SER A 79 -10.92 10.39 1.12
N PHE A 80 -11.16 11.54 1.74
CA PHE A 80 -12.36 12.36 1.48
C PHE A 80 -12.08 13.59 0.62
N GLU A 81 -10.84 13.72 0.13
CA GLU A 81 -10.37 14.80 -0.74
C GLU A 81 -9.56 14.19 -1.89
N LEU A 82 -9.81 14.58 -3.14
CA LEU A 82 -9.13 14.01 -4.31
C LEU A 82 -7.69 14.51 -4.50
N SER A 83 -7.33 15.61 -3.84
CA SER A 83 -6.05 16.30 -4.00
C SER A 83 -5.16 16.15 -2.75
N ARG A 84 -4.44 17.20 -2.39
CA ARG A 84 -3.57 17.22 -1.21
C ARG A 84 -4.41 17.19 0.07
N MET A 85 -4.54 16.00 0.67
CA MET A 85 -5.17 15.84 1.97
C MET A 85 -4.36 16.53 3.07
N LEU A 86 -5.04 17.27 3.94
CA LEU A 86 -4.45 17.80 5.17
C LEU A 86 -4.34 16.74 6.28
N GLY A 87 -5.07 15.63 6.16
CA GLY A 87 -5.06 14.52 7.12
C GLY A 87 -4.44 13.23 6.59
N HIS A 88 -4.49 12.19 7.40
CA HIS A 88 -4.00 10.85 7.03
C HIS A 88 -5.06 9.95 6.38
N GLY A 89 -6.31 10.40 6.22
CA GLY A 89 -7.41 9.54 5.77
C GLY A 89 -7.88 8.57 6.85
N THR A 90 -8.96 7.84 6.56
CA THR A 90 -9.50 6.81 7.45
C THR A 90 -8.88 5.46 7.09
N LEU A 91 -8.30 4.75 8.07
CA LEU A 91 -7.80 3.39 7.87
C LEU A 91 -8.95 2.45 7.55
N ILE A 92 -8.82 1.70 6.46
CA ILE A 92 -9.78 0.68 6.01
C ILE A 92 -9.23 -0.71 6.33
N ALA A 93 -7.99 -0.96 5.93
CA ALA A 93 -7.31 -2.22 6.14
C ALA A 93 -5.84 -1.97 6.43
N GLN A 94 -5.25 -2.87 7.20
CA GLN A 94 -3.82 -2.91 7.48
C GLN A 94 -3.35 -4.35 7.38
N PHE A 95 -2.19 -4.55 6.79
CA PHE A 95 -1.46 -5.82 6.88
C PHE A 95 0.02 -5.55 7.01
N GLU A 96 0.71 -6.51 7.61
CA GLU A 96 2.14 -6.47 7.88
C GLU A 96 2.79 -7.64 7.15
N THR A 97 3.97 -7.41 6.59
CA THR A 97 4.73 -8.41 5.87
C THR A 97 6.22 -8.08 5.94
N SER A 98 7.08 -9.01 5.51
CA SER A 98 8.52 -8.77 5.36
C SER A 98 8.94 -8.73 3.89
N TRP A 99 10.14 -8.23 3.63
CA TRP A 99 10.74 -8.32 2.28
C TRP A 99 10.87 -9.75 1.78
N ASN A 100 11.18 -10.71 2.67
CA ASN A 100 11.33 -12.10 2.28
C ASN A 100 9.99 -12.67 1.80
N GLU A 101 8.91 -12.43 2.56
CA GLU A 101 7.57 -12.86 2.18
C GLU A 101 7.12 -12.24 0.86
N LEU A 102 7.29 -10.92 0.68
CA LEU A 102 6.94 -10.25 -0.58
C LEU A 102 7.71 -10.80 -1.77
N LEU A 103 8.99 -11.11 -1.61
CA LEU A 103 9.82 -11.62 -2.71
C LEU A 103 9.56 -13.10 -3.00
N ASP A 104 9.22 -13.89 -1.99
CA ASP A 104 8.89 -15.31 -2.14
C ASP A 104 7.47 -15.50 -2.74
N HIS A 105 6.55 -14.55 -2.53
CA HIS A 105 5.15 -14.60 -2.98
C HIS A 105 4.79 -13.53 -4.04
N GLY A 106 5.76 -12.96 -4.75
CA GLY A 106 5.62 -11.68 -5.46
C GLY A 106 4.48 -11.50 -6.48
N GLU A 107 3.84 -12.57 -6.96
CA GLU A 107 2.66 -12.47 -7.84
C GLU A 107 1.34 -12.84 -7.15
N GLU A 108 1.38 -13.30 -5.91
CA GLU A 108 0.20 -13.73 -5.15
C GLU A 108 -0.47 -12.51 -4.48
N PRO A 109 -1.81 -12.39 -4.52
CA PRO A 109 -2.53 -11.38 -3.77
C PRO A 109 -2.34 -11.55 -2.25
N PHE A 110 -2.27 -10.44 -1.53
CA PHE A 110 -2.21 -10.42 -0.06
C PHE A 110 -3.59 -10.16 0.55
N GLY A 111 -3.95 -10.94 1.58
CA GLY A 111 -5.23 -10.85 2.30
C GLY A 111 -6.24 -11.91 1.85
N ASP A 112 -6.82 -12.64 2.82
CA ASP A 112 -7.88 -13.63 2.62
C ASP A 112 -9.27 -12.99 2.38
#